data_AF-A0A353N706-F1
#
_entry.id   AF-A0A353N706-F1
#
_cell.length_a   1.000
_cell.length_b   1.000
_cell.length_c   1.000
_cell.angle_alpha   90.00
_cell.angle_beta   90.00
_cell.angle_gamma   90.00
#
_symmetry.space_group_name_H-M   'P 1'
#
loop_
_entity.id
_entity.type
_entity.pdbx_description
1 polymer ?
#
loop_
_entity_poly.entity_id
_entity_poly.type
_entity_poly.pdbx_seq_one_letter_code
_entity_poly.pdbx_strand_id
1 'polypeptide(L)' 'MILQVVTEPDPILRQKARSVKKVSKRIKTLTQNMLETMYDADGVGLAAPQVGIDERIIVIDIGKGPIILIN' A
#
# COMPACT_ATOMS: atom_id res chain seq x y z
N MET A 1 5.24 -1.55 -11.06
CA MET A 1 6.63 -1.44 -10.58
C MET A 1 6.66 -1.91 -9.13
N ILE A 2 7.65 -2.73 -8.77
CA ILE A 2 7.85 -3.18 -7.38
C ILE A 2 8.40 -2.02 -6.55
N LEU A 3 7.76 -1.75 -5.41
CA LEU A 3 8.15 -0.74 -4.45
C LEU A 3 9.03 -1.37 -3.37
N GLN A 4 9.96 -0.60 -2.83
CA GLN A 4 10.75 -1.06 -1.69
C GLN A 4 9.88 -1.11 -0.44
N VAL A 5 9.81 -2.29 0.19
CA VAL A 5 9.17 -2.45 1.49
C VAL A 5 10.15 -2.00 2.58
N VAL A 6 9.71 -1.06 3.43
CA VAL A 6 10.48 -0.61 4.58
C VAL A 6 10.31 -1.57 5.76
N THR A 7 11.37 -1.75 6.55
CA THR A 7 11.38 -2.59 7.75
C THR A 7 11.61 -1.75 9.00
N GLU A 8 11.31 -2.29 10.18
CA GLU A 8 11.69 -1.66 11.45
C GLU A 8 13.22 -1.37 11.46
N PRO A 9 13.66 -0.21 11.99
CA PRO A 9 12.91 0.73 12.84
C PRO A 9 12.32 1.97 12.11
N ASP A 10 11.93 1.88 10.83
CA ASP A 10 11.46 3.06 10.09
C ASP A 10 10.24 3.73 10.78
N PRO A 11 10.33 5.02 11.18
CA PRO A 11 9.28 5.70 11.92
C PRO A 11 7.97 5.79 11.15
N ILE A 12 7.96 5.68 9.82
CA ILE A 12 6.73 5.70 9.03
C ILE A 12 5.78 4.56 9.41
N LEU A 13 6.32 3.41 9.86
CA LEU A 13 5.56 2.26 10.31
C LEU A 13 4.77 2.52 11.60
N ARG A 14 5.12 3.59 12.34
CA ARG A 14 4.47 4.00 13.60
C ARG A 14 3.66 5.28 13.48
N GLN A 15 3.70 5.95 12.33
CA GLN A 15 2.97 7.19 12.08
C GLN A 15 1.52 6.93 11.68
N LYS A 16 0.63 7.86 12.03
CA LYS A 16 -0.77 7.81 11.61
C LYS A 16 -0.90 8.29 10.17
N ALA A 17 -1.31 7.40 9.29
CA ALA A 17 -1.48 7.67 7.87
C ALA A 17 -2.46 8.82 7.57
N ARG A 18 -2.12 9.71 6.62
CA ARG A 18 -3.00 10.80 6.17
C ARG A 18 -4.13 10.32 5.25
N SER A 19 -5.31 10.95 5.36
CA SER A 19 -6.45 10.65 4.49
C SER A 19 -6.25 11.19 3.05
N VAL A 20 -6.58 10.36 2.07
CA VAL A 20 -6.61 10.61 0.63
C VAL A 20 -7.91 11.31 0.21
N LYS A 21 -7.92 12.63 0.05
CA LYS A 21 -9.14 13.39 -0.28
C LYS A 21 -9.77 13.06 -1.65
N LYS A 22 -9.00 12.58 -2.62
CA LYS A 22 -9.46 12.30 -3.99
C LYS A 22 -8.67 11.16 -4.62
N VAL A 23 -9.38 10.20 -5.20
CA VAL A 23 -8.77 9.13 -6.00
C VAL A 23 -8.33 9.69 -7.35
N SER A 24 -7.05 10.05 -7.43
CA SER A 24 -6.42 10.57 -8.65
C SER A 24 -5.77 9.46 -9.48
N LYS A 25 -5.24 9.81 -10.67
CA LYS A 25 -4.42 8.90 -11.47
C LYS A 25 -3.20 8.39 -10.69
N ARG A 26 -2.57 9.25 -9.86
CA ARG A 26 -1.46 8.85 -8.97
C ARG A 26 -1.87 7.74 -8.01
N ILE A 27 -3.06 7.86 -7.40
CA ILE A 27 -3.57 6.86 -6.46
C ILE A 27 -3.80 5.52 -7.16
N LYS A 28 -4.41 5.54 -8.37
CA LYS A 28 -4.60 4.32 -9.17
C LYS A 28 -3.28 3.64 -9.52
N THR A 29 -2.27 4.41 -9.92
CA THR A 29 -0.93 3.89 -10.20
C THR A 29 -0.26 3.34 -8.93
N LEU A 30 -0.39 4.03 -7.81
CA LEU A 30 0.16 3.59 -6.52
C LEU A 30 -0.47 2.26 -6.08
N THR A 31 -1.80 2.13 -6.13
CA THR A 31 -2.47 0.88 -5.72
C THR A 31 -2.10 -0.30 -6.62
N GLN A 32 -1.88 -0.05 -7.92
CA GLN A 32 -1.39 -1.07 -8.84
C GLN A 32 0.03 -1.53 -8.48
N ASN A 33 0.94 -0.58 -8.22
CA ASN A 33 2.29 -0.89 -7.78
C ASN A 33 2.31 -1.61 -6.42
N MET A 34 1.42 -1.23 -5.49
CA MET A 34 1.28 -1.89 -4.19
C MET A 34 0.79 -3.33 -4.34
N LEU A 35 -0.17 -3.61 -5.24
CA LEU A 35 -0.60 -4.98 -5.53
C LEU A 35 0.55 -5.82 -6.10
N GLU A 36 1.27 -5.28 -7.08
CA GLU A 36 2.45 -5.97 -7.65
C GLU A 36 3.52 -6.24 -6.59
N THR A 37 3.80 -5.29 -5.71
CA THR A 37 4.75 -5.44 -4.59
C THR A 37 4.27 -6.48 -3.58
N MET A 38 2.98 -6.50 -3.27
CA MET A 38 2.38 -7.47 -2.37
C MET A 38 2.53 -8.89 -2.92
N TYR A 39 2.27 -9.10 -4.21
CA TYR A 39 2.44 -10.42 -4.85
C TYR A 39 3.89 -10.85 -4.97
N ASP A 40 4.80 -9.93 -5.29
CA ASP A 40 6.26 -10.20 -5.36
C ASP A 40 6.83 -10.62 -4.00
N ALA A 41 6.26 -10.11 -2.90
CA ALA A 41 6.64 -10.46 -1.54
C ALA A 41 5.86 -11.65 -0.95
N ASP A 42 5.09 -12.40 -1.75
CA ASP A 42 4.20 -13.48 -1.30
C ASP A 42 3.24 -13.05 -0.16
N GLY A 43 2.83 -11.78 -0.16
CA GLY A 43 2.00 -11.16 0.87
C GLY A 43 0.50 -11.29 0.60
N VAL A 44 -0.30 -11.25 1.67
CA VAL A 44 -1.78 -11.22 1.60
C VAL A 44 -2.36 -9.80 1.68
N GLY A 45 -1.55 -8.84 2.12
CA GLY A 45 -1.95 -7.45 2.26
C GLY A 45 -0.75 -6.52 2.41
N LEU A 46 -0.90 -5.27 1.96
CA LEU A 46 0.14 -4.24 2.03
C LEU A 46 -0.50 -2.86 2.25
N ALA A 47 -0.02 -2.14 3.27
CA ALA A 47 -0.41 -0.76 3.55
C ALA A 47 0.60 0.22 2.97
N ALA A 48 0.15 1.39 2.50
CA ALA A 48 1.02 2.40 1.88
C ALA A 48 2.23 2.83 2.76
N PRO A 49 2.13 2.92 4.10
CA PRO A 49 3.31 3.21 4.93
C PRO A 49 4.42 2.18 4.80
N GLN A 50 4.10 0.90 4.54
CA GLN A 50 5.11 -0.16 4.34
C GLN A 50 5.94 0.05 3.07
N VAL A 51 5.52 0.93 2.16
CA VAL A 51 6.29 1.31 0.96
C VAL A 51 6.71 2.78 1.01
N GLY A 52 6.83 3.35 2.21
CA GLY A 52 7.31 4.72 2.40
C GLY A 52 6.27 5.81 2.10
N ILE A 53 4.98 5.46 1.94
CA ILE A 53 3.93 6.42 1.59
C ILE A 53 2.97 6.63 2.77
N ASP A 54 3.00 7.83 3.35
CA ASP A 54 2.09 8.27 4.41
C ASP A 54 0.70 8.64 3.87
N GLU A 55 -0.07 7.63 3.46
CA GLU A 55 -1.47 7.76 3.00
C GLU A 55 -2.32 6.55 3.45
N ARG A 56 -3.62 6.76 3.71
CA ARG A 56 -4.59 5.73 4.11
C ARG A 56 -5.01 4.89 2.91
N ILE A 57 -4.15 3.98 2.50
CA ILE A 57 -4.37 3.05 1.39
C ILE A 57 -3.92 1.67 1.82
N ILE A 58 -4.76 0.67 1.57
CA ILE A 58 -4.47 -0.75 1.80
C ILE A 58 -4.86 -1.53 0.55
N VAL A 59 -4.02 -2.48 0.15
CA VAL A 59 -4.34 -3.51 -0.83
C VAL A 59 -4.35 -4.87 -0.15
N ILE A 60 -5.28 -5.74 -0.53
CA ILE A 60 -5.46 -7.08 0.06
C ILE A 60 -5.83 -8.06 -1.06
N ASP A 61 -5.26 -9.25 -1.06
CA ASP A 61 -5.82 -10.39 -1.78
C ASP A 61 -5.64 -11.67 -0.95
N ILE A 62 -6.75 -12.38 -0.73
CA ILE A 62 -6.82 -13.64 0.02
C ILE A 62 -7.17 -14.83 -0.89
N GLY A 63 -6.87 -14.72 -2.19
CA GLY A 63 -7.22 -15.71 -3.21
C GLY A 63 -8.65 -15.56 -3.75
N LYS A 64 -9.29 -14.41 -3.51
CA LYS A 64 -10.64 -14.07 -4.02
C LYS A 64 -10.63 -12.88 -4.98
N GLY A 65 -9.44 -12.40 -5.32
CA GLY A 65 -9.23 -11.21 -6.13
C GLY A 65 -8.92 -9.98 -5.27
N PRO A 66 -8.32 -8.96 -5.88
CA PRO A 66 -7.77 -7.82 -5.16
C PRO A 66 -8.87 -6.90 -4.62
N ILE A 67 -8.70 -6.49 -3.37
CA ILE A 67 -9.49 -5.48 -2.68
C ILE A 67 -8.59 -4.27 -2.39
N ILE A 68 -9.09 -3.08 -2.70
CA ILE A 68 -8.39 -1.81 -2.46
C ILE A 68 -9.25 -0.97 -1.53
N LEU A 69 -8.69 -0.58 -0.39
CA LEU A 69 -9.33 0.27 0.61
C LEU A 69 -8.62 1.63 0.64
N ILE A 70 -9.38 2.71 0.52
CA ILE A 70 -8.86 4.10 0.53
C ILE A 70 -9.71 4.91 1.52
N ASN A 71 -9.03 5.61 2.45
CA ASN A 71 -9.58 6.37 3.58
C ASN A 71 -10.22 5.57 4.72
#